data_AF-A0AAU2A289-F1
#
_entry.id   AF-A0AAU2A289-F1
#
_cell.length_a   1.000
_cell.length_b   1.000
_cell.length_c   1.000
_cell.angle_alpha   90.00
_cell.angle_beta   90.00
_cell.angle_gamma   90.00
#
_symmetry.space_group_name_H-M   'P 1'
#
loop_
_entity.id
_entity.type
_entity.pdbx_description
1 polymer ?
#
loop_
_entity_poly.entity_id
_entity_poly.type
_entity_poly.pdbx_seq_one_letter_code
_entity_poly.pdbx_strand_id
1 'polypeptide(L)'
;MAQDSNNTSDDFHEIRIFVPSKENTEQRNIRRIIEEKAAAQSIQSYVRRLEPVKVAGGENAGRPFELVKLEDAKELYEKLHRSNVVVVSTTGAFVRRDPSSLPVRRRQLLSLEDFVRYKATFRLFRTSIDASRFSTPFKDLFSSVASFDITDPRVLPLHIFDHIGEWNSLETANSQKAFRDAFGGNTRRLDSGRREWSRAKALHGGDVLVIAGQRIPKGFHWDVSRKKGEKHLMTTHEVWEFRNSSCYCNVYPDGYIRAGQGNSSAKKVWPRK
;
A
#
# COMPACT_ATOMS: atom_id res chain seq x y z
N MET A 1 -35.17 0.28 21.08
CA MET A 1 -34.07 0.41 20.09
C MET A 1 -33.28 -0.88 20.17
N ALA A 2 -33.45 -1.76 19.18
CA ALA A 2 -32.80 -3.06 19.17
C ALA A 2 -31.29 -2.87 18.97
N GLN A 3 -30.50 -3.46 19.86
CA GLN A 3 -29.07 -3.66 19.67
C GLN A 3 -28.91 -4.75 18.61
N ASP A 4 -28.48 -4.37 17.41
CA ASP A 4 -27.98 -5.34 16.43
C ASP A 4 -26.60 -5.83 16.88
N SER A 5 -26.63 -6.78 17.82
CA SER A 5 -25.53 -7.67 18.13
C SER A 5 -25.41 -8.74 17.05
N ASN A 6 -24.16 -9.02 16.67
CA ASN A 6 -23.70 -10.12 15.81
C ASN A 6 -23.78 -9.90 14.30
N ASN A 7 -22.83 -9.10 13.81
CA ASN A 7 -22.16 -9.45 12.56
C ASN A 7 -20.65 -9.39 12.83
N THR A 8 -20.13 -10.41 13.52
CA THR A 8 -18.70 -10.73 13.44
C THR A 8 -18.44 -11.00 11.97
N SER A 9 -17.92 -10.02 11.23
CA SER A 9 -17.24 -10.37 10.00
C SER A 9 -16.25 -11.44 10.39
N ASP A 10 -16.30 -12.59 9.72
CA ASP A 10 -15.18 -13.51 9.74
C ASP A 10 -13.97 -12.68 9.34
N ASP A 11 -13.19 -12.26 10.32
CA ASP A 11 -12.01 -11.45 10.08
C ASP A 11 -11.03 -12.37 9.37
N PHE A 12 -11.03 -12.27 8.04
CA PHE A 12 -10.14 -13.04 7.19
C PHE A 12 -8.70 -12.58 7.49
N HIS A 13 -8.00 -13.42 8.24
CA HIS A 13 -6.61 -13.26 8.60
C HIS A 13 -5.75 -14.00 7.58
N GLU A 14 -4.77 -13.32 7.00
CA GLU A 14 -3.84 -13.94 6.05
C GLU A 14 -2.42 -13.40 6.20
N ILE A 15 -1.46 -14.22 5.75
CA ILE A 15 -0.05 -13.86 5.68
C ILE A 15 0.40 -13.85 4.23
N ARG A 16 1.00 -12.74 3.79
CA ARG A 16 1.64 -12.61 2.49
C ARG A 16 3.14 -12.74 2.64
N ILE A 17 3.70 -13.83 2.13
CA ILE A 17 5.13 -14.16 2.26
C ILE A 17 5.83 -13.85 0.93
N PHE A 18 6.74 -12.88 0.95
CA PHE A 18 7.56 -12.49 -0.19
C PHE A 18 8.93 -13.15 -0.11
N VAL A 19 9.26 -13.91 -1.15
CA VAL A 19 10.50 -14.67 -1.27
C VAL A 19 11.19 -14.32 -2.59
N PRO A 20 12.53 -14.38 -2.67
CA PRO A 20 13.22 -14.12 -3.92
C PRO A 20 12.81 -15.10 -5.01
N SER A 21 13.09 -14.74 -6.27
CA SER A 21 12.88 -15.61 -7.43
C SER A 21 13.52 -17.00 -7.26
N LYS A 22 14.69 -17.07 -6.61
CA LYS A 22 15.41 -18.29 -6.27
C LYS A 22 15.75 -18.26 -4.78
N GLU A 23 15.11 -19.13 -4.01
CA GLU A 23 15.42 -19.29 -2.58
C GLU A 23 16.70 -20.11 -2.39
N ASN A 24 17.57 -19.66 -1.47
CA ASN A 24 18.58 -20.53 -0.89
C ASN A 24 17.97 -21.44 0.20
N THR A 25 18.78 -22.33 0.78
CA THR A 25 18.32 -23.23 1.86
C THR A 25 17.79 -22.47 3.06
N GLU A 26 18.43 -21.37 3.44
CA GLU A 26 18.02 -20.57 4.59
C GLU A 26 16.63 -19.93 4.39
N GLN A 27 16.39 -19.36 3.21
CA GLN A 27 15.11 -18.74 2.86
C GLN A 27 13.97 -19.77 2.78
N ARG A 28 14.25 -20.97 2.26
CA ARG A 28 13.28 -22.08 2.29
C ARG A 28 12.94 -22.49 3.72
N ASN A 29 13.93 -22.55 4.61
CA ASN A 29 13.72 -22.87 6.02
C ASN A 29 12.88 -21.78 6.71
N ILE A 30 13.19 -20.50 6.49
CA ILE A 30 12.41 -19.36 7.01
C ILE A 30 10.96 -19.47 6.55
N ARG A 31 10.72 -19.64 5.23
CA ARG A 31 9.36 -19.77 4.68
C ARG A 31 8.61 -20.93 5.32
N ARG A 32 9.23 -22.11 5.42
CA ARG A 32 8.62 -23.29 6.05
C ARG A 32 8.20 -23.00 7.50
N ILE A 33 9.08 -22.38 8.29
CA ILE A 33 8.77 -22.02 9.69
C ILE A 33 7.57 -21.07 9.77
N ILE A 34 7.49 -20.08 8.88
CA ILE A 34 6.37 -19.13 8.84
C ILE A 34 5.07 -19.84 8.46
N GLU A 35 5.09 -20.69 7.42
CA GLU A 35 3.94 -21.49 6.98
C GLU A 35 3.46 -22.42 8.09
N GLU A 36 4.36 -23.12 8.79
CA GLU A 36 4.04 -23.99 9.94
C GLU A 36 3.39 -23.20 11.09
N LYS A 37 3.97 -22.04 11.46
CA LYS A 37 3.41 -21.16 12.50
C LYS A 37 2.05 -20.57 12.12
N ALA A 38 1.83 -20.27 10.84
CA ALA A 38 0.56 -19.78 10.32
C ALA A 38 -0.51 -20.87 10.35
N ALA A 39 -0.17 -22.07 9.87
CA ALA A 39 -1.04 -23.24 9.85
C ALA A 39 -1.46 -23.65 11.28
N ALA A 40 -0.54 -23.63 12.24
CA ALA A 40 -0.84 -23.88 13.66
C ALA A 40 -1.86 -22.90 14.26
N GLN A 41 -2.07 -21.75 13.63
CA GLN A 41 -3.05 -20.73 14.05
C GLN A 41 -4.27 -20.66 13.14
N SER A 42 -4.41 -21.58 12.19
CA SER A 42 -5.45 -21.61 11.16
C SER A 42 -5.48 -20.35 10.28
N ILE A 43 -4.31 -19.77 10.02
CA ILE A 43 -4.15 -18.58 9.18
C ILE A 43 -3.68 -19.00 7.79
N GLN A 44 -4.33 -18.48 6.75
CA GLN A 44 -3.93 -18.75 5.36
C GLN A 44 -2.63 -18.01 5.01
N SER A 45 -1.70 -18.71 4.39
CA SER A 45 -0.44 -18.13 3.90
C SER A 45 -0.38 -18.17 2.38
N TYR A 46 0.01 -17.05 1.77
CA TYR A 46 0.22 -16.95 0.33
C TYR A 46 1.66 -16.54 0.04
N VAL A 47 2.33 -17.36 -0.76
CA VAL A 47 3.71 -17.11 -1.18
C VAL A 47 3.70 -16.33 -2.49
N ARG A 48 4.55 -15.30 -2.57
CA ARG A 48 4.80 -14.50 -3.79
C ARG A 48 6.29 -14.44 -4.08
N ARG A 49 6.62 -14.67 -5.36
CA ARG A 49 7.98 -14.73 -5.89
C ARG A 49 8.35 -13.35 -6.44
N LEU A 50 9.44 -12.81 -5.94
CA LEU A 50 9.99 -11.53 -6.40
C LEU A 50 10.73 -11.69 -7.73
N GLU A 51 10.90 -10.59 -8.45
CA GLU A 51 11.62 -10.48 -9.71
C GLU A 51 12.94 -9.72 -9.53
N PRO A 52 14.10 -10.34 -9.83
CA PRO A 52 15.38 -9.67 -9.67
C PRO A 52 15.58 -8.63 -10.78
N VAL A 53 15.84 -7.37 -10.40
CA VAL A 53 16.12 -6.27 -11.34
C VAL A 53 17.38 -5.53 -10.92
N LYS A 54 18.28 -5.29 -11.88
CA LYS A 54 19.48 -4.49 -11.65
C LYS A 54 19.14 -3.00 -11.76
N VAL A 55 19.43 -2.25 -10.71
CA VAL A 55 19.31 -0.78 -10.70
C VAL A 55 20.59 -0.15 -10.17
N ALA A 56 20.86 1.09 -10.53
CA ALA A 56 22.01 1.84 -10.03
C ALA A 56 21.73 2.48 -8.65
N GLY A 57 22.76 2.49 -7.80
CA GLY A 57 22.76 3.12 -6.48
C GLY A 57 22.10 2.30 -5.37
N GLY A 58 22.18 2.82 -4.14
CA GLY A 58 21.74 2.13 -2.91
C GLY A 58 22.85 1.31 -2.25
N GLU A 59 22.61 0.87 -1.02
CA GLU A 59 23.58 0.14 -0.18
C GLU A 59 24.04 -1.21 -0.77
N ASN A 60 23.31 -1.73 -1.77
CA ASN A 60 23.56 -3.02 -2.42
C ASN A 60 24.11 -2.89 -3.86
N ALA A 61 24.87 -1.84 -4.16
CA ALA A 61 25.49 -1.66 -5.48
C ALA A 61 26.21 -2.94 -5.95
N GLY A 62 25.77 -3.52 -7.07
CA GLY A 62 26.29 -4.79 -7.61
C GLY A 62 25.39 -6.02 -7.42
N ARG A 63 24.33 -5.95 -6.60
CA ARG A 63 23.32 -7.03 -6.46
C ARG A 63 21.97 -6.62 -7.09
N PRO A 64 21.22 -7.57 -7.68
CA PRO A 64 19.85 -7.29 -8.11
C PRO A 64 18.97 -6.92 -6.91
N PHE A 65 18.03 -6.00 -7.13
CA PHE A 65 16.94 -5.70 -6.22
C PHE A 65 15.78 -6.64 -6.50
N GLU A 66 15.15 -7.17 -5.45
CA GLU A 66 14.03 -8.08 -5.59
C GLU A 66 12.72 -7.28 -5.65
N LEU A 67 12.10 -7.24 -6.83
CA LEU A 67 10.90 -6.46 -7.08
C LEU A 67 9.63 -7.30 -6.90
N VAL A 68 8.62 -6.72 -6.27
CA VAL A 68 7.26 -7.25 -6.29
C VAL A 68 6.69 -7.05 -7.70
N LYS A 69 6.03 -8.09 -8.23
CA LYS A 69 5.33 -8.01 -9.53
C LYS A 69 4.21 -6.98 -9.45
N LEU A 70 3.84 -6.40 -10.59
CA LEU A 70 2.86 -5.32 -10.63
C LEU A 70 1.47 -5.81 -10.17
N GLU A 71 1.11 -7.01 -10.60
CA GLU A 71 -0.14 -7.68 -10.25
C GLU A 71 -0.18 -8.03 -8.76
N ASP A 72 0.93 -8.53 -8.21
CA ASP A 72 1.04 -8.85 -6.79
C ASP A 72 1.01 -7.59 -5.92
N ALA A 73 1.62 -6.50 -6.37
CA ALA A 73 1.60 -5.22 -5.65
C ALA A 73 0.19 -4.60 -5.66
N LYS A 74 -0.53 -4.70 -6.78
CA LYS A 74 -1.95 -4.33 -6.87
C LYS A 74 -2.79 -5.15 -5.90
N GLU A 75 -2.75 -6.48 -6.04
CA GLU A 75 -3.55 -7.41 -5.24
C GLU A 75 -3.27 -7.19 -3.75
N LEU A 76 -1.99 -7.09 -3.37
CA LEU A 76 -1.60 -6.82 -1.99
C LEU A 76 -2.27 -5.53 -1.49
N TYR A 77 -2.13 -4.41 -2.20
CA TYR A 77 -2.64 -3.13 -1.71
C TYR A 77 -4.17 -3.11 -1.59
N GLU A 78 -4.88 -3.69 -2.54
CA GLU A 78 -6.34 -3.86 -2.48
C GLU A 78 -6.75 -4.71 -1.27
N LYS A 79 -5.98 -5.75 -0.96
CA LYS A 79 -6.23 -6.71 0.10
C LYS A 79 -5.95 -6.16 1.50
N LEU A 80 -4.93 -5.31 1.63
CA LEU A 80 -4.65 -4.52 2.84
C LEU A 80 -5.84 -3.66 3.30
N HIS A 81 -6.79 -3.38 2.39
CA HIS A 81 -7.96 -2.55 2.66
C HIS A 81 -9.26 -3.36 2.84
N ARG A 82 -9.19 -4.69 2.78
CA ARG A 82 -10.36 -5.60 2.76
C ARG A 82 -10.23 -6.76 3.75
N SER A 83 -9.04 -6.99 4.29
CA SER A 83 -8.73 -8.08 5.21
C SER A 83 -7.56 -7.72 6.11
N ASN A 84 -7.39 -8.48 7.19
CA ASN A 84 -6.28 -8.32 8.11
C ASN A 84 -5.07 -9.11 7.57
N VAL A 85 -4.04 -8.39 7.14
CA VAL A 85 -2.87 -8.98 6.48
C VAL A 85 -1.60 -8.75 7.31
N VAL A 86 -0.79 -9.78 7.46
CA VAL A 86 0.60 -9.67 7.90
C VAL A 86 1.49 -9.88 6.68
N VAL A 87 2.41 -8.95 6.45
CA VAL A 87 3.35 -9.03 5.34
C VAL A 87 4.69 -9.47 5.87
N VAL A 88 5.19 -10.58 5.33
CA VAL A 88 6.49 -11.14 5.70
C VAL A 88 7.38 -11.18 4.47
N SER A 89 8.67 -10.87 4.64
CA SER A 89 9.67 -11.04 3.60
C SER A 89 10.89 -11.79 4.12
N THR A 90 11.55 -12.56 3.25
CA THR A 90 12.83 -13.23 3.54
C THR A 90 14.05 -12.49 2.97
N THR A 91 13.80 -11.34 2.32
CA THR A 91 14.82 -10.50 1.69
C THR A 91 14.31 -9.05 1.59
N GLY A 92 15.19 -8.10 1.27
CA GLY A 92 14.75 -6.75 0.93
C GLY A 92 13.92 -6.76 -0.36
N ALA A 93 12.63 -6.48 -0.24
CA ALA A 93 11.68 -6.46 -1.35
C ALA A 93 11.25 -5.02 -1.67
N PHE A 94 10.99 -4.74 -2.94
CA PHE A 94 10.71 -3.39 -3.42
C PHE A 94 9.54 -3.35 -4.41
N VAL A 95 8.80 -2.24 -4.39
CA VAL A 95 7.70 -1.94 -5.31
C VAL A 95 8.12 -0.80 -6.23
N ARG A 96 7.78 -0.88 -7.51
CA ARG A 96 8.07 0.18 -8.48
C ARG A 96 7.13 1.37 -8.24
N ARG A 97 7.66 2.59 -8.30
CA ARG A 97 6.85 3.83 -8.19
C ARG A 97 6.14 4.18 -9.51
N ASP A 98 6.79 3.87 -10.63
CA ASP A 98 6.23 3.99 -11.97
C ASP A 98 6.15 2.57 -12.58
N PRO A 99 4.95 2.05 -12.88
CA PRO A 99 4.79 0.71 -13.42
C PRO A 99 5.08 0.65 -14.93
N SER A 100 5.10 1.80 -15.60
CA SER A 100 5.31 1.89 -17.06
C SER A 100 6.77 1.86 -17.48
N SER A 101 7.70 1.97 -16.53
CA SER A 101 9.14 1.96 -16.79
C SER A 101 9.88 0.96 -15.91
N LEU A 102 10.94 0.35 -16.46
CA LEU A 102 11.87 -0.42 -15.65
C LEU A 102 12.70 0.55 -14.80
N PRO A 103 12.79 0.33 -13.47
CA PRO A 103 13.54 1.22 -12.60
C PRO A 103 15.03 1.13 -12.94
N VAL A 104 15.68 2.27 -13.07
CA VAL A 104 17.13 2.37 -13.31
C VAL A 104 17.88 2.89 -12.09
N ARG A 105 17.18 3.49 -11.11
CA ARG A 105 17.76 4.03 -9.87
C ARG A 105 16.92 3.63 -8.66
N ARG A 106 17.59 3.45 -7.50
CA ARG A 106 16.93 3.13 -6.21
C ARG A 106 15.77 4.08 -5.84
N ARG A 107 15.87 5.36 -6.19
CA ARG A 107 14.81 6.36 -5.93
C ARG A 107 13.50 6.14 -6.70
N GLN A 108 13.49 5.24 -7.69
CA GLN A 108 12.27 4.84 -8.41
C GLN A 108 11.57 3.65 -7.74
N LEU A 109 12.09 3.21 -6.60
CA LEU A 109 11.58 2.09 -5.82
C LEU A 109 11.08 2.56 -4.46
N LEU A 110 10.05 1.89 -3.96
CA LEU A 110 9.58 1.95 -2.59
C LEU A 110 9.93 0.63 -1.91
N SER A 111 10.36 0.64 -0.65
CA SER A 111 10.54 -0.63 0.07
C SER A 111 9.17 -1.28 0.29
N LEU A 112 9.09 -2.61 0.34
CA LEU A 112 7.83 -3.29 0.65
C LEU A 112 7.30 -2.90 2.04
N GLU A 113 8.19 -2.66 3.01
CA GLU A 113 7.83 -2.15 4.34
C GLU A 113 7.10 -0.81 4.24
N ASP A 114 7.69 0.15 3.53
CA ASP A 114 7.10 1.49 3.39
C ASP A 114 5.80 1.46 2.57
N PHE A 115 5.72 0.55 1.60
CA PHE A 115 4.51 0.37 0.79
C PHE A 115 3.30 -0.06 1.61
N VAL A 116 3.50 -0.94 2.60
CA VAL A 116 2.41 -1.48 3.44
C VAL A 116 2.29 -0.77 4.79
N ARG A 117 3.20 0.16 5.08
CA ARG A 117 3.22 0.97 6.30
C ARG A 117 1.85 1.59 6.54
N TYR A 118 1.38 1.52 7.78
CA TYR A 118 0.06 1.97 8.25
C TYR A 118 -1.14 1.13 7.81
N LYS A 119 -0.96 0.13 6.96
CA LYS A 119 -2.04 -0.74 6.47
C LYS A 119 -1.92 -2.16 7.02
N ALA A 120 -0.69 -2.62 7.24
CA ALA A 120 -0.39 -3.93 7.80
C ALA A 120 0.87 -3.92 8.65
N THR A 121 1.03 -4.98 9.46
CA THR A 121 2.31 -5.30 10.07
C THR A 121 3.27 -5.87 9.02
N PHE A 122 4.49 -5.35 8.99
CA PHE A 122 5.59 -5.89 8.19
C PHE A 122 6.66 -6.55 9.07
N ARG A 123 7.20 -7.69 8.60
CA ARG A 123 8.36 -8.36 9.22
C ARG A 123 9.34 -8.86 8.15
N LEU A 124 10.62 -8.60 8.38
CA LEU A 124 11.73 -9.14 7.59
C LEU A 124 12.49 -10.17 8.43
N PHE A 125 12.52 -11.42 7.97
CA PHE A 125 13.34 -12.47 8.57
C PHE A 125 14.58 -12.71 7.70
N ARG A 126 15.77 -12.55 8.30
CA ARG A 126 17.05 -12.79 7.61
C ARG A 126 17.62 -14.17 7.90
N THR A 127 17.22 -14.77 9.03
CA THR A 127 17.66 -16.11 9.44
C THR A 127 16.48 -16.95 9.93
N SER A 128 16.62 -18.26 9.79
CA SER A 128 15.71 -19.29 10.30
C SER A 128 15.68 -19.31 11.83
N ILE A 129 16.78 -18.92 12.49
CA ILE A 129 16.84 -18.74 13.94
C ILE A 129 15.90 -17.60 14.37
N ASP A 130 15.96 -16.44 13.69
CA ASP A 130 15.07 -15.31 13.98
C ASP A 130 13.60 -15.70 13.78
N ALA A 131 13.30 -16.39 12.67
CA ALA A 131 11.96 -16.88 12.37
C ALA A 131 11.47 -17.89 13.42
N SER A 132 12.34 -18.78 13.90
CA SER A 132 12.00 -19.77 14.93
C SER A 132 11.70 -19.12 16.28
N ARG A 133 12.58 -18.17 16.68
CA ARG A 133 12.49 -17.42 17.94
C ARG A 133 11.36 -16.39 17.96
N PHE A 134 10.80 -16.05 16.80
CA PHE A 134 9.63 -15.20 16.72
C PHE A 134 8.45 -15.85 17.47
N SER A 135 8.18 -15.30 18.66
CA SER A 135 7.20 -15.84 19.60
C SER A 135 5.85 -15.15 19.54
N THR A 136 5.79 -13.94 18.98
CA THR A 136 4.53 -13.20 18.86
C THR A 136 3.55 -13.97 17.97
N PRO A 137 2.36 -14.34 18.48
CA PRO A 137 1.29 -14.91 17.65
C PRO A 137 0.98 -13.99 16.47
N PHE A 138 0.70 -14.58 15.30
CA PHE A 138 0.32 -13.78 14.14
C PHE A 138 -0.99 -13.05 14.38
N LYS A 139 -1.90 -13.65 15.17
CA LYS A 139 -3.17 -13.03 15.57
C LYS A 139 -2.98 -11.65 16.23
N ASP A 140 -1.94 -11.51 17.05
CA ASP A 140 -1.66 -10.27 17.77
C ASP A 140 -1.14 -9.17 16.83
N LEU A 141 -0.48 -9.56 15.73
CA LEU A 141 0.03 -8.61 14.74
C LEU A 141 -1.07 -7.96 13.90
N PHE A 142 -2.27 -8.53 13.83
CA PHE A 142 -3.39 -7.93 13.12
C PHE A 142 -4.02 -6.76 13.89
N SER A 143 -3.84 -6.72 15.22
CA SER A 143 -4.41 -5.70 16.11
C SER A 143 -3.45 -4.52 16.36
N SER A 144 -2.27 -4.51 15.72
CA SER A 144 -1.15 -3.64 16.11
C SER A 144 -1.23 -2.21 15.59
N VAL A 145 -2.19 -1.88 14.73
CA VAL A 145 -2.23 -0.55 14.10
C VAL A 145 -3.14 0.39 14.90
N ALA A 146 -2.58 1.53 15.33
CA ALA A 146 -3.30 2.51 16.15
C ALA A 146 -4.55 3.06 15.46
N SER A 147 -5.65 3.18 16.21
CA SER A 147 -6.93 3.75 15.78
C SER A 147 -6.79 5.17 15.20
N PHE A 148 -7.68 5.53 14.28
CA PHE A 148 -7.77 6.87 13.70
C PHE A 148 -9.15 7.19 13.13
N ASP A 149 -9.34 8.46 12.77
CA ASP A 149 -10.50 8.92 12.02
C ASP A 149 -10.23 9.06 10.50
N ILE A 150 -11.29 9.28 9.73
CA ILE A 150 -11.23 9.41 8.26
C ILE A 150 -10.39 10.60 7.75
N THR A 151 -9.98 11.49 8.65
CA THR A 151 -9.18 12.67 8.32
C THR A 151 -7.68 12.44 8.49
N ASP A 152 -7.31 11.33 9.14
CA ASP A 152 -5.92 10.91 9.34
C ASP A 152 -5.20 10.70 8.00
N PRO A 153 -3.97 11.21 7.83
CA PRO A 153 -3.16 10.99 6.62
C PRO A 153 -2.99 9.51 6.24
N ARG A 154 -3.02 8.59 7.21
CA ARG A 154 -2.91 7.14 6.97
C ARG A 154 -4.07 6.58 6.17
N VAL A 155 -5.17 7.31 6.01
CA VAL A 155 -6.29 6.91 5.13
C VAL A 155 -5.89 7.05 3.66
N LEU A 156 -4.99 7.98 3.31
CA LEU A 156 -4.54 8.20 1.94
C LEU A 156 -3.81 6.97 1.37
N PRO A 157 -3.89 6.74 0.05
CA PRO A 157 -3.00 5.81 -0.62
C PRO A 157 -1.61 6.46 -0.76
N LEU A 158 -0.82 6.43 0.31
CA LEU A 158 0.44 7.20 0.41
C LEU A 158 1.42 6.93 -0.73
N HIS A 159 1.47 5.70 -1.26
CA HIS A 159 2.31 5.37 -2.41
C HIS A 159 1.95 6.14 -3.69
N ILE A 160 0.71 6.61 -3.82
CA ILE A 160 0.23 7.46 -4.92
C ILE A 160 0.40 8.94 -4.53
N PHE A 161 0.01 9.28 -3.30
CA PHE A 161 -0.07 10.65 -2.80
C PHE A 161 1.33 11.28 -2.58
N ASP A 162 2.18 10.62 -1.82
CA ASP A 162 3.54 11.08 -1.58
C ASP A 162 4.51 9.93 -1.69
N HIS A 163 4.94 9.69 -2.93
CA HIS A 163 5.94 8.68 -3.22
C HIS A 163 7.36 9.13 -2.83
N ILE A 164 7.57 10.35 -2.34
CA ILE A 164 8.92 10.89 -2.06
C ILE A 164 9.21 10.87 -0.56
N GLY A 165 8.26 11.30 0.27
CA GLY A 165 8.45 11.46 1.71
C GLY A 165 8.58 10.14 2.47
N GLU A 166 9.44 10.16 3.49
CA GLU A 166 9.58 9.08 4.47
C GLU A 166 8.77 9.44 5.72
N TRP A 167 7.51 9.05 5.72
CA TRP A 167 6.63 9.24 6.88
C TRP A 167 6.72 8.00 7.76
N ASN A 168 7.63 8.03 8.73
CA ASN A 168 7.88 6.87 9.60
C ASN A 168 6.92 6.81 10.79
N SER A 169 6.29 7.92 11.19
CA SER A 169 5.52 8.00 12.44
C SER A 169 4.21 8.82 12.39
N LEU A 170 3.36 8.65 11.36
CA LEU A 170 2.05 9.31 11.22
C LEU A 170 1.03 8.97 12.33
N GLU A 171 1.34 8.05 13.22
CA GLU A 171 0.60 7.81 14.46
C GLU A 171 0.77 8.94 15.50
N THR A 172 1.80 9.79 15.36
CA THR A 172 2.07 10.88 16.31
C THR A 172 1.46 12.20 15.86
N ALA A 173 0.95 13.00 16.81
CA ALA A 173 0.37 14.31 16.52
C ALA A 173 1.36 15.25 15.82
N ASN A 174 2.65 15.18 16.17
CA ASN A 174 3.70 16.00 15.55
C ASN A 174 3.91 15.66 14.08
N SER A 175 4.03 14.37 13.74
CA SER A 175 4.19 13.94 12.35
C SER A 175 2.93 14.21 11.53
N GLN A 176 1.75 14.07 12.12
CA GLN A 176 0.50 14.46 11.46
C GLN A 176 0.43 15.97 11.19
N LYS A 177 0.92 16.79 12.13
CA LYS A 177 1.03 18.25 11.93
C LYS A 177 2.02 18.55 10.80
N ALA A 178 3.21 17.96 10.81
CA ALA A 178 4.20 18.13 9.75
C ALA A 178 3.65 17.72 8.37
N PHE A 179 2.90 16.61 8.31
CA PHE A 179 2.21 16.18 7.09
C PHE A 179 1.21 17.23 6.61
N ARG A 180 0.38 17.78 7.50
CA ARG A 180 -0.58 18.85 7.16
C ARG A 180 0.09 20.14 6.74
N ASP A 181 1.20 20.51 7.37
CA ASP A 181 1.97 21.70 7.01
C ASP A 181 2.57 21.55 5.60
N ALA A 182 3.04 20.35 5.23
CA ALA A 182 3.59 20.05 3.91
C ALA A 182 2.53 19.97 2.80
N PHE A 183 1.39 19.34 3.09
CA PHE A 183 0.43 18.92 2.08
C PHE A 183 -0.96 19.54 2.20
N GLY A 184 -1.20 20.39 3.19
CA GLY A 184 -2.51 21.01 3.43
C GLY A 184 -3.45 20.16 4.30
N GLY A 185 -4.63 20.74 4.56
CA GLY A 185 -5.62 20.21 5.51
C GLY A 185 -6.58 19.18 4.93
N ASN A 186 -7.57 18.79 5.73
CA ASN A 186 -8.45 17.66 5.43
C ASN A 186 -9.44 17.91 4.28
N THR A 187 -9.76 19.18 3.99
CA THR A 187 -10.68 19.56 2.92
C THR A 187 -10.01 19.58 1.55
N ARG A 188 -8.74 19.98 1.52
CA ARG A 188 -7.94 20.14 0.31
C ARG A 188 -6.48 19.90 0.62
N ARG A 189 -5.89 18.96 -0.11
CA ARG A 189 -4.47 18.62 -0.03
C ARG A 189 -3.77 18.80 -1.37
N LEU A 190 -2.46 18.97 -1.32
CA LEU A 190 -1.57 18.89 -2.47
C LEU A 190 -0.67 17.67 -2.29
N ASP A 191 -0.49 16.90 -3.34
CA ASP A 191 0.37 15.72 -3.31
C ASP A 191 1.80 16.06 -3.75
N SER A 192 2.71 15.08 -3.78
CA SER A 192 4.11 15.34 -4.13
C SER A 192 4.29 15.89 -5.56
N GLY A 193 3.39 15.53 -6.47
CA GLY A 193 3.29 16.07 -7.83
C GLY A 193 2.52 17.40 -7.92
N ARG A 194 2.19 18.02 -6.78
CA ARG A 194 1.40 19.27 -6.68
C ARG A 194 -0.01 19.18 -7.29
N ARG A 195 -0.56 17.97 -7.42
CA ARG A 195 -1.94 17.74 -7.83
C ARG A 195 -2.84 17.95 -6.61
N GLU A 196 -4.04 18.44 -6.85
CA GLU A 196 -4.99 18.78 -5.79
C GLU A 196 -5.89 17.59 -5.48
N TRP A 197 -5.98 17.23 -4.21
CA TRP A 197 -6.85 16.19 -3.66
C TRP A 197 -7.91 16.86 -2.81
N SER A 198 -9.16 16.81 -3.28
CA SER A 198 -10.31 17.35 -2.56
C SER A 198 -11.19 16.20 -2.08
N ARG A 199 -11.83 16.37 -0.92
CA ARG A 199 -12.83 15.40 -0.47
C ARG A 199 -14.00 15.37 -1.45
N ALA A 200 -14.45 14.18 -1.82
CA ALA A 200 -15.60 14.01 -2.69
C ALA A 200 -16.84 14.69 -2.12
N LYS A 201 -17.58 15.41 -2.98
CA LYS A 201 -18.86 16.03 -2.59
C LYS A 201 -19.97 15.00 -2.37
N ALA A 202 -19.89 13.88 -3.09
CA ALA A 202 -20.84 12.78 -3.01
C ALA A 202 -20.08 11.46 -2.89
N LEU A 203 -20.56 10.58 -2.02
CA LEU A 203 -19.97 9.27 -1.78
C LEU A 203 -20.70 8.25 -2.67
N HIS A 204 -19.95 7.67 -3.62
CA HIS A 204 -20.47 6.72 -4.58
C HIS A 204 -19.66 5.43 -4.49
N GLY A 205 -20.32 4.29 -4.30
CA GLY A 205 -19.68 2.99 -4.18
C GLY A 205 -20.28 2.16 -3.05
N GLY A 206 -20.38 0.84 -3.26
CA GLY A 206 -20.97 -0.10 -2.29
C GLY A 206 -19.95 -0.68 -1.30
N ASP A 207 -18.66 -0.65 -1.67
CA ASP A 207 -17.60 -1.32 -0.94
C ASP A 207 -17.33 -0.67 0.42
N VAL A 208 -17.18 -1.52 1.44
CA VAL A 208 -16.68 -1.13 2.76
C VAL A 208 -15.20 -1.47 2.78
N LEU A 209 -14.37 -0.43 2.91
CA LEU A 209 -12.94 -0.61 3.13
C LEU A 209 -12.64 -0.57 4.64
N VAL A 210 -11.62 -1.30 5.03
CA VAL A 210 -11.07 -1.31 6.38
C VAL A 210 -9.60 -0.95 6.28
N ILE A 211 -9.16 0.06 7.02
CA ILE A 211 -7.75 0.42 7.09
C ILE A 211 -7.37 0.30 8.55
N ALA A 212 -6.41 -0.57 8.87
CA ALA A 212 -5.94 -0.71 10.25
C ALA A 212 -7.07 -1.00 11.26
N GLY A 213 -8.02 -1.87 10.90
CA GLY A 213 -9.21 -2.15 11.70
C GLY A 213 -10.30 -1.06 11.68
N GLN A 214 -10.01 0.12 11.13
CA GLN A 214 -10.98 1.20 11.03
C GLN A 214 -11.83 1.07 9.75
N ARG A 215 -13.15 0.96 9.91
CA ARG A 215 -14.09 1.01 8.79
C ARG A 215 -14.13 2.41 8.17
N ILE A 216 -13.96 2.45 6.86
CA ILE A 216 -14.07 3.66 6.04
C ILE A 216 -15.49 3.78 5.48
N PRO A 217 -16.09 4.98 5.44
CA PRO A 217 -17.40 5.18 4.85
C PRO A 217 -17.49 4.64 3.42
N LYS A 218 -18.63 4.03 3.08
CA LYS A 218 -18.88 3.52 1.73
C LYS A 218 -18.73 4.64 0.69
N GLY A 219 -18.07 4.32 -0.41
CA GLY A 219 -17.85 5.27 -1.51
C GLY A 219 -16.91 6.43 -1.17
N PHE A 220 -16.13 6.33 -0.09
CA PHE A 220 -15.12 7.33 0.25
C PHE A 220 -13.99 7.35 -0.79
N HIS A 221 -13.73 8.54 -1.33
CA HIS A 221 -12.68 8.80 -2.30
C HIS A 221 -12.27 10.28 -2.27
N TRP A 222 -11.18 10.59 -2.95
CA TRP A 222 -10.76 11.96 -3.25
C TRP A 222 -10.96 12.27 -4.72
N ASP A 223 -11.40 13.50 -4.99
CA ASP A 223 -11.35 14.10 -6.32
C ASP A 223 -9.94 14.65 -6.53
N VAL A 224 -9.19 14.00 -7.41
CA VAL A 224 -7.81 14.37 -7.72
C VAL A 224 -7.76 15.08 -9.05
N SER A 225 -7.25 16.31 -9.06
CA SER A 225 -7.15 17.12 -10.26
C SER A 225 -5.75 17.67 -10.46
N ARG A 226 -5.36 17.85 -11.73
CA ARG A 226 -4.03 18.37 -12.06
C ARG A 226 -3.82 19.78 -11.54
N LYS A 227 -4.75 20.69 -11.79
CA LYS A 227 -4.55 22.15 -11.62
C LYS A 227 -3.21 22.61 -12.22
N LYS A 228 -2.20 22.88 -11.39
CA LYS A 228 -0.83 23.28 -11.78
C LYS A 228 0.22 22.18 -11.55
N GLY A 229 -0.20 20.99 -11.10
CA GLY A 229 0.67 19.86 -10.82
C GLY A 229 1.02 19.02 -12.05
N GLU A 230 1.65 17.89 -11.77
CA GLU A 230 2.11 16.92 -12.74
C GLU A 230 0.97 16.34 -13.58
N LYS A 231 1.32 16.01 -14.83
CA LYS A 231 0.37 15.48 -15.83
C LYS A 231 -0.03 14.05 -15.56
N HIS A 232 0.84 13.25 -14.95
CA HIS A 232 0.60 11.84 -14.71
C HIS A 232 0.26 11.60 -13.26
N LEU A 233 -0.57 10.60 -12.97
CA LEU A 233 -0.79 10.00 -11.66
C LEU A 233 -0.44 8.52 -11.78
N MET A 234 0.42 8.03 -10.90
CA MET A 234 0.97 6.68 -10.98
C MET A 234 0.49 5.89 -9.75
N THR A 235 0.04 4.65 -10.00
CA THR A 235 -0.14 3.63 -8.97
C THR A 235 0.94 2.57 -9.14
N THR A 236 0.89 1.48 -8.38
CA THR A 236 1.77 0.32 -8.58
C THR A 236 1.53 -0.43 -9.89
N HIS A 237 0.44 -0.17 -10.61
CA HIS A 237 0.02 -0.97 -11.76
C HIS A 237 -0.73 -0.19 -12.85
N GLU A 238 -0.90 1.12 -12.70
CA GLU A 238 -1.53 1.99 -13.70
C GLU A 238 -0.83 3.33 -13.80
N VAL A 239 -0.89 3.94 -14.99
CA VAL A 239 -0.56 5.35 -15.19
C VAL A 239 -1.77 6.05 -15.80
N TRP A 240 -2.15 7.16 -15.17
CA TRP A 240 -3.25 8.01 -15.58
C TRP A 240 -2.74 9.39 -16.00
N GLU A 241 -3.31 9.94 -17.05
CA GLU A 241 -2.92 11.22 -17.64
C GLU A 241 -4.05 12.25 -17.52
N PHE A 242 -3.73 13.43 -16.97
CA PHE A 242 -4.56 14.62 -16.97
C PHE A 242 -4.24 15.50 -18.18
N ARG A 243 -5.13 15.50 -19.17
CA ARG A 243 -4.91 16.22 -20.45
C ARG A 243 -4.89 17.74 -20.28
N ASN A 244 -5.69 18.27 -19.36
CA ASN A 244 -5.77 19.70 -19.07
C ASN A 244 -5.97 19.94 -17.56
N SER A 245 -6.05 21.20 -17.14
CA SER A 245 -6.17 21.58 -15.72
C SER A 245 -7.55 21.33 -15.11
N SER A 246 -8.59 21.14 -15.94
CA SER A 246 -9.94 20.76 -15.50
C SER A 246 -10.12 19.24 -15.38
N CYS A 247 -9.17 18.45 -15.90
CA CYS A 247 -9.19 17.00 -15.76
C CYS A 247 -9.12 16.57 -14.29
N TYR A 248 -9.97 15.61 -13.93
CA TYR A 248 -9.91 14.95 -12.63
C TYR A 248 -10.17 13.43 -12.72
N CYS A 249 -9.81 12.71 -11.66
CA CYS A 249 -10.21 11.34 -11.40
C CYS A 249 -10.60 11.17 -9.93
N ASN A 250 -11.29 10.09 -9.62
CA ASN A 250 -11.53 9.68 -8.24
C ASN A 250 -10.45 8.67 -7.84
N VAL A 251 -9.81 8.91 -6.70
CA VAL A 251 -8.84 7.97 -6.12
C VAL A 251 -9.39 7.46 -4.79
N TYR A 252 -9.38 6.15 -4.60
CA TYR A 252 -9.90 5.49 -3.41
C TYR A 252 -8.76 5.13 -2.44
N PRO A 253 -9.04 4.88 -1.15
CA PRO A 253 -8.01 4.55 -0.17
C PRO A 253 -7.16 3.32 -0.52
N ASP A 254 -7.76 2.34 -1.18
CA ASP A 254 -7.12 1.12 -1.66
C ASP A 254 -6.37 1.31 -2.99
N GLY A 255 -6.17 2.56 -3.43
CA GLY A 255 -5.45 2.89 -4.65
C GLY A 255 -6.23 2.65 -5.94
N TYR A 256 -7.49 2.21 -5.89
CA TYR A 256 -8.35 2.14 -7.07
C TYR A 256 -8.56 3.55 -7.65
N ILE A 257 -8.48 3.66 -8.97
CA ILE A 257 -8.72 4.92 -9.69
C ILE A 257 -9.89 4.75 -10.64
N ARG A 258 -10.85 5.67 -10.54
CA ARG A 258 -11.97 5.78 -11.46
C ARG A 258 -11.85 7.08 -12.25
N ALA A 259 -12.08 7.01 -13.56
CA ALA A 259 -12.17 8.21 -14.38
C ALA A 259 -13.28 9.13 -13.85
N GLY A 260 -13.03 10.44 -13.85
CA GLY A 260 -14.09 11.43 -13.62
C GLY A 260 -15.18 11.34 -14.69
N GLN A 261 -16.32 11.98 -14.44
CA GLN A 261 -17.40 12.04 -15.42
C GLN A 261 -17.14 13.13 -16.49
N GLY A 262 -17.51 12.84 -17.74
CA GLY A 262 -17.48 13.79 -18.86
C GLY A 262 -16.13 13.93 -19.56
N ASN A 263 -16.03 14.94 -20.44
CA ASN A 263 -14.85 15.18 -21.29
C ASN A 263 -13.60 15.66 -20.53
N SER A 264 -13.77 16.07 -19.28
CA SER A 264 -12.69 16.49 -18.36
C SER A 264 -12.28 15.36 -17.42
N SER A 265 -12.20 14.12 -17.91
CA SER A 265 -11.69 13.00 -17.12
C SER A 265 -10.20 12.79 -17.37
N ALA A 266 -9.47 12.38 -16.34
CA ALA A 266 -8.17 11.75 -16.55
C ALA A 266 -8.36 10.45 -17.35
N LYS A 267 -7.34 10.03 -18.11
CA LYS A 267 -7.38 8.79 -18.89
C LYS A 267 -6.26 7.85 -18.48
N LYS A 268 -6.59 6.57 -18.33
CA LYS A 268 -5.58 5.52 -18.18
C LYS A 268 -4.79 5.40 -19.48
N VAL A 269 -3.47 5.57 -19.39
CA VAL A 269 -2.52 5.49 -20.51
C VAL A 269 -1.56 4.31 -20.38
N TRP A 270 -1.55 3.65 -19.22
CA TRP A 270 -0.83 2.40 -18.98
C TRP A 270 -1.59 1.50 -17.99
N PRO A 271 -1.65 0.17 -18.21
CA PRO A 271 -1.12 -0.56 -19.37
C PRO A 271 -1.83 -0.16 -20.67
N ARG A 272 -1.11 -0.21 -21.80
CA ARG A 272 -1.72 0.03 -23.12
C ARG A 272 -2.61 -1.17 -23.45
N LYS A 273 -3.84 -0.91 -23.87
CA LYS A 273 -4.73 -1.93 -24.43
C LYS A 273 -4.23 -2.37 -25.80
#